data_AF-A0A7C3IIW7-F1
#
_entry.id   AF-A0A7C3IIW7-F1
#
_cell.length_a   1.000
_cell.length_b   1.000
_cell.length_c   1.000
_cell.angle_alpha   90.00
_cell.angle_beta   90.00
_cell.angle_gamma   90.00
#
_symmetry.space_group_name_H-M   'P 1'
#
loop_
_entity.id
_entity.type
_entity.pdbx_description
1 polymer ?
#
loop_
_entity_poly.entity_id
_entity_poly.type
_entity_poly.pdbx_seq_one_letter_code
_entity_poly.pdbx_strand_id
1 'polypeptide(L)'
;MKNYFSIMVLTSFLVIFICSCSKEDNTTNPQTQINSCVGCHTNYDALKRLHTPDTGTTGGGCSGEAPHYEPYDRVYLGGEGYQLFKKSEHGKLPCTSCHNGTDGTDDKKLAHSNNFIKYPSRFAKEKCQSCHPDEVARTTNSIHEQGWGQKRKVTVRYGLAGSDEFHKLPPAIIAGYDKNCASCHASCGDCHVNRPHAGGGGLMNGHNFSKKPDMVEVCVTCHKSRGGHAYLGVAPGSQPDIHLTKKGFDCMSCHTKNEIHGDGNKYETRFHVKDMPKCTDCHKDVAKSNIYHGMHAADLTCYTCHSQDYNNCGSCHIELEGARIPSYQSFKIGMNPIKDVRDYKLALLRRTLMAPDSWSNFGVPVLPNFDAFPTYNFTTPHNIQRWTSRTKTESGKACYDNCHIVKEGDTFRNIQLYLFKKDLLPWELIANEKVTVDGKLPSKWGL
;
A
#
# COMPACT_ATOMS: atom_id res chain seq x y z
N MET A 1 8.90 15.41 -79.01
CA MET A 1 8.30 16.36 -79.98
C MET A 1 6.79 16.41 -79.74
N LYS A 2 6.28 17.62 -79.42
CA LYS A 2 4.89 18.14 -79.53
C LYS A 2 3.76 17.34 -78.83
N ASN A 3 3.27 17.80 -77.68
CA ASN A 3 2.26 18.86 -77.46
C ASN A 3 0.85 18.51 -77.96
N TYR A 4 -0.09 18.37 -77.01
CA TYR A 4 -1.38 19.07 -77.09
C TYR A 4 -1.71 19.66 -75.71
N PHE A 5 -1.88 20.97 -75.72
CA PHE A 5 -2.19 21.86 -74.61
C PHE A 5 -3.62 22.34 -74.84
N SER A 6 -4.46 22.34 -73.81
CA SER A 6 -5.66 23.18 -73.79
C SER A 6 -6.26 23.30 -72.40
N ILE A 7 -6.38 24.56 -71.97
CA ILE A 7 -7.48 25.15 -71.18
C ILE A 7 -7.41 24.79 -69.67
N MET A 8 -7.32 25.73 -68.72
CA MET A 8 -8.20 26.89 -68.56
C MET A 8 -7.54 27.97 -67.68
N VAL A 9 -7.60 29.22 -68.15
CA VAL A 9 -7.33 30.44 -67.40
C VAL A 9 -8.56 30.73 -66.53
N LEU A 10 -8.40 31.00 -65.23
CA LEU A 10 -9.41 31.71 -64.46
C LEU A 10 -8.80 32.93 -63.78
N THR A 11 -9.31 34.08 -64.19
CA THR A 11 -8.99 35.45 -63.81
C THR A 11 -9.39 35.77 -62.38
N SER A 12 -8.46 36.36 -61.63
CA SER A 12 -8.72 37.05 -60.37
C SER A 12 -9.58 38.29 -60.58
N PHE A 13 -10.74 38.37 -59.93
CA PHE A 13 -11.46 39.61 -59.69
C PHE A 13 -11.50 39.89 -58.19
N LEU A 14 -10.79 40.94 -57.80
CA LEU A 14 -10.78 41.52 -56.46
C LEU A 14 -12.04 42.41 -56.33
N VAL A 15 -12.98 42.02 -55.47
CA VAL A 15 -14.10 42.89 -55.06
C VAL A 15 -13.94 43.18 -53.58
N ILE A 16 -13.61 44.44 -53.28
CA ILE A 16 -13.59 45.01 -51.94
C ILE A 16 -15.02 45.39 -51.58
N PHE A 17 -15.61 44.70 -50.60
CA PHE A 17 -16.82 45.15 -49.92
C PHE A 17 -16.47 45.44 -48.46
N ILE A 18 -16.45 46.74 -48.12
CA ILE A 18 -16.43 47.24 -46.75
C ILE A 18 -17.87 47.60 -46.43
N CYS A 19 -18.51 46.89 -45.50
CA CYS A 19 -19.47 47.50 -44.57
C CYS A 19 -19.84 46.54 -43.43
N SER A 20 -19.32 46.87 -42.25
CA SER A 20 -19.95 46.83 -40.93
C SER A 20 -20.92 45.68 -40.61
N CYS A 21 -20.41 44.65 -39.93
CA CYS A 21 -21.19 43.89 -38.95
C CYS A 21 -20.53 44.06 -37.58
N SER A 22 -21.27 44.66 -36.67
CA SER A 22 -20.98 44.80 -35.25
C SER A 22 -20.50 43.47 -34.69
N LYS A 23 -19.25 43.46 -34.20
CA LYS A 23 -18.82 42.45 -33.23
C LYS A 23 -19.68 42.65 -31.99
N GLU A 24 -20.58 41.72 -31.72
CA GLU A 24 -20.90 41.41 -30.34
C GLU A 24 -19.61 40.85 -29.73
N ASP A 25 -18.89 41.71 -29.04
CA ASP A 25 -17.82 41.31 -28.13
C ASP A 25 -18.48 40.52 -27.00
N ASN A 26 -18.64 39.22 -27.20
CA ASN A 26 -18.88 38.28 -26.12
C ASN A 26 -17.54 38.05 -25.40
N THR A 27 -17.02 39.13 -24.81
CA THR A 27 -15.93 39.09 -23.84
C THR A 27 -16.54 38.62 -22.52
N THR A 28 -16.78 37.30 -22.41
CA THR A 28 -16.96 36.71 -21.09
C THR A 28 -15.66 36.92 -20.32
N ASN A 29 -15.66 37.91 -19.44
CA ASN A 29 -14.59 38.17 -18.49
C ASN A 29 -14.22 36.83 -17.80
N PRO A 30 -12.96 36.37 -17.82
CA PRO A 30 -12.54 35.12 -17.16
C PRO A 30 -12.93 35.03 -15.68
N GLN A 31 -13.26 36.17 -15.06
CA GLN A 31 -13.75 36.26 -13.68
C GLN A 31 -15.20 35.78 -13.49
N THR A 32 -16.06 35.70 -14.52
CA THR A 32 -17.48 35.32 -14.34
C THR A 32 -17.74 33.81 -14.31
N GLN A 33 -16.74 32.95 -14.56
CA GLN A 33 -16.90 31.50 -14.61
C GLN A 33 -16.50 30.75 -13.33
N ILE A 34 -16.11 31.43 -12.25
CA ILE A 34 -15.66 30.79 -11.01
C ILE A 34 -16.74 30.66 -9.92
N ASN A 35 -17.96 31.18 -10.16
CA ASN A 35 -19.07 31.18 -9.20
C ASN A 35 -19.75 29.81 -9.02
N SER A 36 -19.00 28.71 -9.08
CA SER A 36 -19.45 27.36 -8.75
C SER A 36 -18.29 26.50 -8.29
N CYS A 37 -18.57 25.39 -7.62
CA CYS A 37 -17.53 24.42 -7.24
C CYS A 37 -16.71 23.99 -8.46
N VAL A 38 -17.39 23.59 -9.55
CA VAL A 38 -16.74 23.20 -10.80
C VAL A 38 -15.98 24.37 -11.41
N GLY A 39 -16.57 25.56 -11.47
CA GLY A 39 -15.95 26.76 -12.02
C GLY A 39 -14.63 27.11 -11.32
N CYS A 40 -14.62 27.12 -9.99
CA CYS A 40 -13.40 27.29 -9.20
C CYS A 40 -12.37 26.20 -9.47
N HIS A 41 -12.77 24.93 -9.40
CA HIS A 41 -11.83 23.80 -9.45
C HIS A 41 -11.34 23.44 -10.85
N THR A 42 -11.96 23.97 -11.91
CA THR A 42 -11.48 23.86 -13.30
C THR A 42 -10.70 25.10 -13.76
N ASN A 43 -10.65 26.17 -12.95
CA ASN A 43 -9.89 27.38 -13.24
C ASN A 43 -8.56 27.38 -12.46
N TYR A 44 -7.50 26.94 -13.13
CA TYR A 44 -6.19 26.78 -12.52
C TYR A 44 -5.59 28.10 -11.98
N ASP A 45 -5.79 29.22 -12.69
CA ASP A 45 -5.31 30.53 -12.26
C ASP A 45 -6.07 31.04 -11.04
N ALA A 46 -7.38 30.78 -10.96
CA ALA A 46 -8.15 31.07 -9.76
C ALA A 46 -7.66 30.25 -8.56
N LEU A 47 -7.41 28.94 -8.74
CA LEU A 47 -6.84 28.10 -7.68
C LEU A 47 -5.47 28.61 -7.21
N LYS A 48 -4.58 28.99 -8.13
CA LYS A 48 -3.28 29.59 -7.78
C LYS A 48 -3.41 30.88 -6.97
N ARG A 49 -4.37 31.75 -7.30
CA ARG A 49 -4.59 32.99 -6.54
C ARG A 49 -5.24 32.77 -5.17
N LEU A 50 -6.14 31.79 -5.06
CA LEU A 50 -6.99 31.57 -3.88
C LEU A 50 -6.48 30.46 -2.95
N HIS A 51 -5.41 29.74 -3.31
CA HIS A 51 -4.90 28.65 -2.49
C HIS A 51 -4.43 29.16 -1.12
N THR A 52 -4.48 28.26 -0.14
CA THR A 52 -3.81 28.47 1.14
C THR A 52 -2.49 27.70 1.06
N PRO A 53 -1.33 28.31 1.34
CA PRO A 53 -0.06 27.60 1.33
C PRO A 53 -0.07 26.38 2.26
N ASP A 54 0.60 25.33 1.84
CA ASP A 54 0.83 24.16 2.71
C ASP A 54 1.76 24.59 3.85
N THR A 55 1.25 24.52 5.08
CA THR A 55 2.02 24.83 6.31
C THR A 55 2.43 23.57 7.07
N GLY A 56 2.07 22.38 6.56
CA GLY A 56 2.38 21.09 7.16
C GLY A 56 3.37 20.28 6.34
N THR A 57 4.08 19.37 7.00
CA THR A 57 4.94 18.38 6.33
C THR A 57 4.08 17.45 5.47
N THR A 58 4.45 17.23 4.21
CA THR A 58 3.85 16.18 3.37
C THR A 58 3.98 14.83 4.07
N GLY A 59 2.96 13.97 3.96
CA GLY A 59 2.80 12.75 4.75
C GLY A 59 3.97 11.77 4.64
N GLY A 60 5.01 11.98 5.44
CA GLY A 60 6.15 11.09 5.58
C GLY A 60 5.94 10.15 6.77
N GLY A 61 6.04 8.86 6.51
CA GLY A 61 5.94 7.82 7.53
C GLY A 61 6.95 6.70 7.27
N CYS A 62 6.63 5.48 7.71
CA CYS A 62 7.48 4.29 7.48
C CYS A 62 7.81 4.00 5.99
N SER A 63 7.12 4.65 5.05
CA SER A 63 7.26 4.49 3.59
C SER A 63 8.18 5.53 2.92
N GLY A 64 8.78 6.44 3.70
CA GLY A 64 9.57 7.58 3.22
C GLY A 64 8.75 8.87 3.12
N GLU A 65 9.39 9.95 2.70
CA GLU A 65 8.73 11.24 2.44
C GLU A 65 7.78 11.14 1.25
N ALA A 66 6.59 11.73 1.39
CA ALA A 66 5.63 11.81 0.31
C ALA A 66 6.05 12.89 -0.71
N PRO A 67 5.84 12.65 -2.02
CA PRO A 67 6.03 13.68 -3.04
C PRO A 67 5.25 14.95 -2.70
N HIS A 68 5.87 16.11 -2.93
CA HIS A 68 5.19 17.39 -2.78
C HIS A 68 4.36 17.71 -4.03
N TYR A 69 3.15 18.18 -3.79
CA TYR A 69 2.23 18.70 -4.80
C TYR A 69 1.65 19.99 -4.26
N GLU A 70 1.55 21.01 -5.08
CA GLU A 70 1.00 22.29 -4.64
C GLU A 70 -0.48 22.14 -4.27
N PRO A 71 -0.99 22.92 -3.29
CA PRO A 71 -2.37 22.81 -2.84
C PRO A 71 -3.39 22.94 -3.97
N TYR A 72 -3.12 23.79 -4.97
CA TYR A 72 -3.96 23.95 -6.15
C TYR A 72 -3.91 22.74 -7.10
N ASP A 73 -2.77 22.05 -7.23
CA ASP A 73 -2.62 20.85 -8.07
C ASP A 73 -3.39 19.66 -7.47
N ARG A 74 -3.50 19.62 -6.14
CA ARG A 74 -4.20 18.54 -5.44
C ARG A 74 -5.71 18.56 -5.62
N VAL A 75 -6.29 19.68 -6.05
CA VAL A 75 -7.75 19.85 -6.15
C VAL A 75 -8.22 20.25 -7.55
N TYR A 76 -7.31 20.35 -8.51
CA TYR A 76 -7.64 20.73 -9.88
C TYR A 76 -8.43 19.64 -10.61
N LEU A 77 -9.55 20.04 -11.19
CA LEU A 77 -10.40 19.22 -12.06
C LEU A 77 -10.01 19.48 -13.50
N GLY A 78 -9.23 18.57 -14.09
CA GLY A 78 -8.75 18.72 -15.46
C GLY A 78 -8.41 17.41 -16.15
N GLY A 79 -8.00 17.55 -17.40
CA GLY A 79 -7.59 16.44 -18.25
C GLY A 79 -8.74 15.49 -18.63
N GLU A 80 -8.37 14.36 -19.22
CA GLU A 80 -9.31 13.32 -19.67
C GLU A 80 -10.14 12.76 -18.51
N GLY A 81 -9.51 12.55 -17.36
CA GLY A 81 -10.18 11.98 -16.19
C GLY A 81 -11.34 12.83 -15.69
N TYR A 82 -11.22 14.17 -15.69
CA TYR A 82 -12.36 15.03 -15.38
C TYR A 82 -13.50 14.93 -16.43
N GLN A 83 -13.16 14.75 -17.71
CA GLN A 83 -14.18 14.53 -18.74
C GLN A 83 -14.93 13.20 -18.55
N LEU A 84 -14.23 12.16 -18.09
CA LEU A 84 -14.84 10.88 -17.71
C LEU A 84 -15.72 11.01 -16.47
N PHE A 85 -15.24 11.73 -15.45
CA PHE A 85 -16.01 12.01 -14.23
C PHE A 85 -17.35 12.66 -14.58
N LYS A 86 -17.35 13.74 -15.38
CA LYS A 86 -18.58 14.44 -15.79
C LYS A 86 -19.61 13.54 -16.48
N LYS A 87 -19.16 12.52 -17.20
CA LYS A 87 -20.03 11.55 -17.90
C LYS A 87 -20.54 10.44 -16.99
N SER A 88 -19.90 10.23 -15.82
CA SER A 88 -20.27 9.21 -14.85
C SER A 88 -21.50 9.59 -14.03
N GLU A 89 -22.10 8.63 -13.34
CA GLU A 89 -23.19 8.90 -12.39
C GLU A 89 -22.76 9.84 -11.26
N HIS A 90 -21.50 9.76 -10.80
CA HIS A 90 -20.98 10.66 -9.78
C HIS A 90 -20.90 12.11 -10.26
N GLY A 91 -20.51 12.35 -11.52
CA GLY A 91 -20.39 13.69 -12.09
C GLY A 91 -21.71 14.37 -12.43
N LYS A 92 -22.81 13.61 -12.41
CA LYS A 92 -24.18 14.15 -12.54
C LYS A 92 -24.74 14.64 -11.21
N LEU A 93 -24.13 14.26 -10.09
CA LEU A 93 -24.54 14.73 -8.76
C LEU A 93 -23.94 16.11 -8.48
N PRO A 94 -24.68 17.01 -7.82
CA PRO A 94 -24.11 18.25 -7.31
C PRO A 94 -22.93 17.95 -6.37
N CYS A 95 -21.83 18.70 -6.49
CA CYS A 95 -20.63 18.52 -5.67
C CYS A 95 -20.95 18.52 -4.17
N THR A 96 -21.87 19.38 -3.77
CA THR A 96 -22.36 19.56 -2.39
C THR A 96 -23.08 18.33 -1.83
N SER A 97 -23.56 17.41 -2.66
CA SER A 97 -24.20 16.17 -2.19
C SER A 97 -23.23 15.31 -1.39
N CYS A 98 -21.99 15.20 -1.88
CA CYS A 98 -20.92 14.44 -1.23
C CYS A 98 -20.09 15.32 -0.30
N HIS A 99 -19.75 16.54 -0.74
CA HIS A 99 -18.80 17.41 -0.06
C HIS A 99 -19.45 18.41 0.91
N ASN A 100 -20.79 18.52 0.98
CA ASN A 100 -21.49 19.64 1.63
C ASN A 100 -20.98 20.99 1.09
N GLY A 101 -21.03 22.05 1.90
CA GLY A 101 -20.64 23.39 1.45
C GLY A 101 -21.71 24.12 0.66
N THR A 102 -21.30 25.21 0.01
CA THR A 102 -22.20 26.13 -0.70
C THR A 102 -21.71 26.27 -2.13
N ASP A 103 -22.54 25.87 -3.09
CA ASP A 103 -22.29 26.13 -4.52
C ASP A 103 -22.81 27.53 -4.90
N GLY A 104 -22.46 28.02 -6.09
CA GLY A 104 -22.97 29.31 -6.60
C GLY A 104 -22.20 30.55 -6.10
N THR A 105 -21.00 30.37 -5.53
CA THR A 105 -20.16 31.46 -5.00
C THR A 105 -18.70 31.28 -5.41
N ASP A 106 -17.98 32.40 -5.54
CA ASP A 106 -16.54 32.48 -5.77
C ASP A 106 -15.74 32.78 -4.48
N ASP A 107 -16.42 33.04 -3.35
CA ASP A 107 -15.79 33.15 -2.05
C ASP A 107 -15.43 31.76 -1.53
N LYS A 108 -14.12 31.46 -1.49
CA LYS A 108 -13.58 30.19 -0.99
C LYS A 108 -14.05 29.82 0.42
N LYS A 109 -14.19 30.79 1.33
CA LYS A 109 -14.63 30.51 2.71
C LYS A 109 -16.12 30.17 2.73
N LEU A 110 -16.93 30.89 1.94
CA LEU A 110 -18.35 30.59 1.82
C LEU A 110 -18.58 29.24 1.11
N ALA A 111 -17.83 28.95 0.05
CA ALA A 111 -17.92 27.69 -0.68
C ALA A 111 -17.63 26.48 0.23
N HIS A 112 -16.61 26.60 1.08
CA HIS A 112 -16.21 25.58 2.06
C HIS A 112 -16.85 25.75 3.46
N SER A 113 -18.02 26.40 3.54
CA SER A 113 -18.79 26.52 4.79
C SER A 113 -19.72 25.32 5.01
N ASN A 114 -20.76 25.44 5.84
CA ASN A 114 -21.84 24.45 5.96
C ASN A 114 -21.38 22.99 6.15
N ASN A 115 -20.46 22.79 7.10
CA ASN A 115 -19.88 21.47 7.41
C ASN A 115 -19.25 20.80 6.18
N PHE A 116 -18.54 21.57 5.34
CA PHE A 116 -17.79 21.04 4.19
C PHE A 116 -16.90 19.85 4.59
N ILE A 117 -16.98 18.79 3.79
CA ILE A 117 -16.23 17.55 3.98
C ILE A 117 -15.20 17.43 2.86
N LYS A 118 -13.92 17.59 3.22
CA LYS A 118 -12.79 17.43 2.29
C LYS A 118 -12.66 15.99 1.75
N TYR A 119 -12.96 14.99 2.57
CA TYR A 119 -12.83 13.57 2.24
C TYR A 119 -14.14 12.81 2.49
N PRO A 120 -15.13 12.87 1.57
CA PRO A 120 -16.44 12.23 1.75
C PRO A 120 -16.35 10.73 2.00
N SER A 121 -15.32 10.06 1.48
CA SER A 121 -15.10 8.62 1.67
C SER A 121 -14.85 8.20 3.12
N ARG A 122 -14.46 9.12 4.02
CA ARG A 122 -14.40 8.85 5.47
C ARG A 122 -15.78 8.81 6.13
N PHE A 123 -16.81 9.25 5.41
CA PHE A 123 -18.21 9.27 5.82
C PHE A 123 -19.03 8.37 4.89
N ALA A 124 -18.48 7.21 4.50
CA ALA A 124 -19.06 6.33 3.48
C ALA A 124 -20.50 5.90 3.80
N LYS A 125 -20.82 5.72 5.09
CA LYS A 125 -22.19 5.45 5.57
C LYS A 125 -23.18 6.55 5.17
N GLU A 126 -22.78 7.81 5.30
CA GLU A 126 -23.62 8.97 5.02
C GLU A 126 -23.63 9.33 3.53
N LYS A 127 -22.47 9.17 2.86
CA LYS A 127 -22.24 9.71 1.52
C LYS A 127 -22.32 8.67 0.40
N CYS A 128 -22.16 7.38 0.71
CA CYS A 128 -22.04 6.33 -0.30
C CYS A 128 -23.09 5.23 -0.12
N GLN A 129 -23.57 4.95 1.09
CA GLN A 129 -24.39 3.77 1.40
C GLN A 129 -25.70 3.70 0.63
N SER A 130 -26.33 4.83 0.30
CA SER A 130 -27.59 4.83 -0.47
C SER A 130 -27.43 4.20 -1.87
N CYS A 131 -26.24 4.29 -2.46
CA CYS A 131 -25.93 3.75 -3.78
C CYS A 131 -25.03 2.50 -3.72
N HIS A 132 -24.23 2.36 -2.65
CA HIS A 132 -23.26 1.29 -2.46
C HIS A 132 -23.44 0.58 -1.10
N PRO A 133 -24.64 0.08 -0.76
CA PRO A 133 -24.91 -0.47 0.56
C PRO A 133 -24.01 -1.66 0.92
N ASP A 134 -23.81 -2.57 -0.04
CA ASP A 134 -23.02 -3.78 0.18
C ASP A 134 -21.53 -3.47 0.40
N GLU A 135 -20.95 -2.56 -0.38
CA GLU A 135 -19.53 -2.24 -0.26
C GLU A 135 -19.23 -1.51 1.04
N VAL A 136 -20.13 -0.61 1.47
CA VAL A 136 -20.02 0.10 2.75
C VAL A 136 -20.12 -0.89 3.91
N ALA A 137 -21.11 -1.80 3.88
CA ALA A 137 -21.29 -2.80 4.93
C ALA A 137 -20.07 -3.71 5.08
N ARG A 138 -19.47 -4.13 3.95
CA ARG A 138 -18.28 -4.98 3.94
C ARG A 138 -17.03 -4.26 4.46
N THR A 139 -16.86 -3.01 4.05
CA THR A 139 -15.64 -2.22 4.35
C THR A 139 -15.55 -1.79 5.81
N THR A 140 -16.68 -1.57 6.49
CA THR A 140 -16.79 -0.99 7.84
C THR A 140 -15.83 -1.59 8.89
N ASN A 141 -15.50 -2.89 8.78
CA ASN A 141 -14.57 -3.59 9.68
C ASN A 141 -13.32 -4.16 8.98
N SER A 142 -13.13 -3.83 7.71
CA SER A 142 -12.00 -4.29 6.92
C SER A 142 -10.68 -3.83 7.54
N ILE A 143 -9.63 -4.62 7.30
CA ILE A 143 -8.30 -4.30 7.78
C ILE A 143 -7.69 -3.07 7.08
N HIS A 144 -8.16 -2.73 5.87
CA HIS A 144 -7.71 -1.55 5.13
C HIS A 144 -8.26 -0.26 5.75
N GLU A 145 -9.52 -0.26 6.17
CA GLU A 145 -10.15 0.91 6.80
C GLU A 145 -9.72 1.07 8.26
N GLN A 146 -9.70 -0.03 9.01
CA GLN A 146 -9.55 0.06 10.47
C GLN A 146 -8.13 -0.20 10.98
N GLY A 147 -7.30 -0.90 10.20
CA GLY A 147 -5.92 -1.23 10.58
C GLY A 147 -5.79 -2.09 11.84
N TRP A 148 -6.78 -2.95 12.13
CA TRP A 148 -6.89 -3.71 13.38
C TRP A 148 -5.61 -4.40 13.83
N GLY A 149 -4.88 -5.06 12.91
CA GLY A 149 -3.66 -5.78 13.26
C GLY A 149 -2.51 -4.88 13.73
N GLN A 150 -2.44 -3.63 13.25
CA GLN A 150 -1.46 -2.66 13.74
C GLN A 150 -1.89 -2.11 15.10
N LYS A 151 -3.15 -1.69 15.23
CA LYS A 151 -3.73 -1.23 16.51
C LYS A 151 -3.50 -2.27 17.61
N ARG A 152 -3.82 -3.54 17.34
CA ARG A 152 -3.55 -4.67 18.26
C ARG A 152 -2.10 -4.71 18.74
N LYS A 153 -1.12 -4.54 17.83
CA LYS A 153 0.29 -4.60 18.19
C LYS A 153 0.71 -3.47 19.12
N VAL A 154 0.22 -2.26 18.87
CA VAL A 154 0.49 -1.11 19.74
C VAL A 154 -0.17 -1.32 21.09
N THR A 155 -1.47 -1.63 21.10
CA THR A 155 -2.26 -1.77 22.33
C THR A 155 -1.72 -2.87 23.25
N VAL A 156 -1.44 -4.05 22.70
CA VAL A 156 -0.94 -5.16 23.52
C VAL A 156 0.47 -4.91 24.06
N ARG A 157 1.37 -4.31 23.26
CA ARG A 157 2.72 -3.97 23.76
C ARG A 157 2.71 -2.86 24.79
N TYR A 158 1.69 -2.00 24.76
CA TYR A 158 1.44 -1.00 25.81
C TYR A 158 0.91 -1.63 27.12
N GLY A 159 0.46 -2.90 27.09
CA GLY A 159 -0.04 -3.62 28.28
C GLY A 159 -1.57 -3.75 28.34
N LEU A 160 -2.28 -3.45 27.26
CA LEU A 160 -3.74 -3.59 27.14
C LEU A 160 -4.11 -4.89 26.41
N ALA A 161 -5.39 -5.27 26.40
CA ALA A 161 -5.83 -6.61 26.00
C ALA A 161 -5.82 -6.86 24.48
N GLY A 162 -6.10 -5.85 23.66
CA GLY A 162 -6.29 -6.05 22.21
C GLY A 162 -6.68 -4.79 21.46
N SER A 163 -7.00 -4.91 20.17
CA SER A 163 -7.29 -3.74 19.33
C SER A 163 -8.52 -2.94 19.77
N ASP A 164 -9.50 -3.56 20.45
CA ASP A 164 -10.68 -2.86 20.98
C ASP A 164 -10.32 -1.82 22.04
N GLU A 165 -9.22 -2.02 22.76
CA GLU A 165 -8.75 -1.09 23.78
C GLU A 165 -7.83 0.00 23.23
N PHE A 166 -7.69 0.12 21.91
CA PHE A 166 -6.85 1.15 21.30
C PHE A 166 -7.25 2.57 21.74
N HIS A 167 -8.54 2.82 21.94
CA HIS A 167 -9.05 4.10 22.46
C HIS A 167 -8.65 4.40 23.91
N LYS A 168 -8.19 3.40 24.67
CA LYS A 168 -7.70 3.55 26.05
C LYS A 168 -6.21 3.95 26.11
N LEU A 169 -5.52 3.96 24.97
CA LEU A 169 -4.13 4.42 24.90
C LEU A 169 -4.05 5.93 25.22
N PRO A 170 -2.92 6.42 25.75
CA PRO A 170 -2.70 7.84 25.94
C PRO A 170 -2.90 8.62 24.64
N PRO A 171 -3.50 9.84 24.67
CA PRO A 171 -3.73 10.64 23.46
C PRO A 171 -2.47 10.89 22.63
N ALA A 172 -1.32 11.05 23.26
CA ALA A 172 -0.03 11.19 22.58
C ALA A 172 0.33 9.95 21.74
N ILE A 173 0.09 8.74 22.25
CA ILE A 173 0.33 7.48 21.53
C ILE A 173 -0.63 7.34 20.34
N ILE A 174 -1.90 7.69 20.53
CA ILE A 174 -2.90 7.67 19.45
C ILE A 174 -2.48 8.66 18.35
N ALA A 175 -2.13 9.89 18.70
CA ALA A 175 -1.67 10.89 17.74
C ALA A 175 -0.39 10.45 17.00
N GLY A 176 0.57 9.87 17.73
CA GLY A 176 1.78 9.30 17.14
C GLY A 176 1.50 8.14 16.20
N TYR A 177 0.54 7.26 16.55
CA TYR A 177 0.08 6.20 15.68
C TYR A 177 -0.57 6.75 14.40
N ASP A 178 -1.49 7.69 14.53
CA ASP A 178 -2.22 8.24 13.40
C ASP A 178 -1.28 8.92 12.40
N LYS A 179 -0.30 9.68 12.91
CA LYS A 179 0.70 10.36 12.09
C LYS A 179 1.67 9.40 11.40
N ASN A 180 2.16 8.38 12.10
CA ASN A 180 3.31 7.59 11.62
C ASN A 180 2.96 6.21 11.05
N CYS A 181 1.82 5.64 11.46
CA CYS A 181 1.38 4.29 11.12
C CYS A 181 0.08 4.28 10.30
N ALA A 182 -0.92 5.08 10.70
CA ALA A 182 -2.23 5.10 10.06
C ALA A 182 -2.26 5.89 8.75
N SER A 183 -1.15 6.50 8.32
CA SER A 183 -1.04 7.19 7.02
C SER A 183 -1.28 6.29 5.80
N CYS A 184 -1.25 4.96 6.01
CA CYS A 184 -1.56 3.94 5.01
C CYS A 184 -2.96 3.33 5.14
N HIS A 185 -3.75 3.70 6.17
CA HIS A 185 -5.14 3.24 6.28
C HIS A 185 -5.98 3.97 5.23
N ALA A 186 -6.92 3.24 4.63
CA ALA A 186 -7.60 3.67 3.42
C ALA A 186 -9.11 3.69 3.60
N SER A 187 -9.73 4.74 3.07
CA SER A 187 -11.16 4.83 2.79
C SER A 187 -11.42 4.59 1.29
N CYS A 188 -12.68 4.55 0.85
CA CYS A 188 -13.01 4.34 -0.56
C CYS A 188 -12.27 5.30 -1.50
N GLY A 189 -12.11 6.57 -1.10
CA GLY A 189 -11.48 7.61 -1.90
C GLY A 189 -9.98 7.41 -2.07
N ASP A 190 -9.29 6.83 -1.07
CA ASP A 190 -7.84 6.60 -1.12
C ASP A 190 -7.44 5.59 -2.19
N CYS A 191 -8.37 4.70 -2.58
CA CYS A 191 -8.15 3.74 -3.65
C CYS A 191 -8.75 4.16 -5.00
N HIS A 192 -9.93 4.79 -4.97
CA HIS A 192 -10.75 4.96 -6.17
C HIS A 192 -10.70 6.37 -6.77
N VAL A 193 -10.29 7.40 -6.03
CA VAL A 193 -10.47 8.81 -6.47
C VAL A 193 -9.25 9.68 -6.20
N ASN A 194 -8.50 9.39 -5.14
CA ASN A 194 -7.41 10.21 -4.66
C ASN A 194 -6.08 9.49 -4.84
N ARG A 195 -5.01 10.27 -4.99
CA ARG A 195 -3.67 9.82 -4.59
C ARG A 195 -3.71 9.54 -3.08
N PRO A 196 -3.27 8.37 -2.61
CA PRO A 196 -3.19 8.09 -1.18
C PRO A 196 -2.38 9.17 -0.45
N HIS A 197 -2.65 9.39 0.83
CA HIS A 197 -1.93 10.41 1.61
C HIS A 197 -0.41 10.19 1.61
N ALA A 198 0.03 8.94 1.71
CA ALA A 198 1.44 8.55 1.59
C ALA A 198 2.07 8.84 0.22
N GLY A 199 1.26 9.12 -0.81
CA GLY A 199 1.68 9.52 -2.15
C GLY A 199 1.52 11.02 -2.43
N GLY A 200 1.42 11.85 -1.38
CA GLY A 200 1.31 13.31 -1.51
C GLY A 200 -0.12 13.84 -1.61
N GLY A 201 -1.11 12.95 -1.67
CA GLY A 201 -2.53 13.32 -1.62
C GLY A 201 -3.05 14.10 -2.83
N GLY A 202 -4.34 14.43 -2.76
CA GLY A 202 -5.06 15.13 -3.83
C GLY A 202 -5.74 14.19 -4.82
N LEU A 203 -6.41 14.77 -5.80
CA LEU A 203 -7.18 14.06 -6.80
C LEU A 203 -6.28 13.24 -7.72
N MET A 204 -6.67 11.98 -7.93
CA MET A 204 -6.15 11.15 -9.00
C MET A 204 -7.00 11.39 -10.25
N ASN A 205 -6.36 11.51 -11.41
CA ASN A 205 -7.04 11.57 -12.72
C ASN A 205 -8.26 12.52 -12.75
N GLY A 206 -8.11 13.77 -12.26
CA GLY A 206 -9.16 14.78 -12.33
C GLY A 206 -10.49 14.39 -11.65
N HIS A 207 -10.43 13.66 -10.53
CA HIS A 207 -11.59 13.18 -9.76
C HIS A 207 -12.37 12.03 -10.43
N ASN A 208 -11.77 11.34 -11.39
CA ASN A 208 -12.40 10.15 -11.96
C ASN A 208 -12.42 8.98 -10.97
N PHE A 209 -13.60 8.41 -10.74
CA PHE A 209 -13.77 7.24 -9.86
C PHE A 209 -13.31 5.98 -10.59
N SER A 210 -12.09 5.52 -10.29
CA SER A 210 -11.55 4.32 -10.89
C SER A 210 -12.15 3.07 -10.26
N LYS A 211 -12.85 2.25 -11.06
CA LYS A 211 -13.37 0.96 -10.61
C LYS A 211 -12.27 0.00 -10.16
N LYS A 212 -11.12 0.02 -10.86
CA LYS A 212 -9.93 -0.78 -10.54
C LYS A 212 -8.77 0.17 -10.24
N PRO A 213 -8.29 0.23 -9.00
CA PRO A 213 -7.15 1.07 -8.64
C PRO A 213 -5.90 0.70 -9.45
N ASP A 214 -5.06 1.71 -9.70
CA ASP A 214 -3.75 1.48 -10.32
C ASP A 214 -2.81 0.75 -9.34
N MET A 215 -2.07 -0.24 -9.84
CA MET A 215 -1.20 -1.03 -8.99
C MET A 215 -0.08 -0.19 -8.37
N VAL A 216 0.58 0.65 -9.17
CA VAL A 216 1.79 1.38 -8.76
C VAL A 216 1.41 2.65 -8.02
N GLU A 217 0.53 3.45 -8.60
CA GLU A 217 0.16 4.77 -8.08
C GLU A 217 -0.73 4.70 -6.83
N VAL A 218 -1.48 3.60 -6.66
CA VAL A 218 -2.38 3.42 -5.50
C VAL A 218 -1.86 2.34 -4.56
N CYS A 219 -1.81 1.08 -5.00
CA CYS A 219 -1.51 -0.02 -4.09
C CYS A 219 -0.08 0.04 -3.54
N VAL A 220 0.90 0.26 -4.42
CA VAL A 220 2.33 0.32 -4.05
C VAL A 220 2.65 1.57 -3.24
N THR A 221 1.88 2.65 -3.32
CA THR A 221 2.08 3.85 -2.47
C THR A 221 2.04 3.51 -0.98
N CYS A 222 1.08 2.68 -0.54
CA CYS A 222 1.00 2.20 0.84
C CYS A 222 1.80 0.89 1.05
N HIS A 223 1.79 -0.03 0.08
CA HIS A 223 2.46 -1.34 0.17
C HIS A 223 3.92 -1.31 -0.33
N LYS A 224 4.57 -0.14 -0.33
CA LYS A 224 5.84 0.16 -1.01
C LYS A 224 6.95 -0.83 -0.72
N SER A 225 7.53 -0.80 0.47
CA SER A 225 8.77 -1.56 0.75
C SER A 225 8.57 -3.08 0.79
N ARG A 226 7.51 -3.57 1.42
CA ARG A 226 7.34 -5.02 1.70
C ARG A 226 6.55 -5.76 0.64
N GLY A 227 5.70 -5.06 -0.11
CA GLY A 227 4.90 -5.59 -1.20
C GLY A 227 5.48 -5.16 -2.53
N GLY A 228 5.27 -3.91 -2.91
CA GLY A 228 5.61 -3.37 -4.23
C GLY A 228 7.08 -3.54 -4.62
N HIS A 229 8.01 -3.08 -3.78
CA HIS A 229 9.44 -3.20 -4.05
C HIS A 229 9.89 -4.65 -4.19
N ALA A 230 9.32 -5.56 -3.38
CA ALA A 230 9.60 -6.98 -3.47
C ALA A 230 9.03 -7.58 -4.77
N TYR A 231 7.81 -7.18 -5.14
CA TYR A 231 7.08 -7.69 -6.30
C TYR A 231 7.68 -7.22 -7.62
N LEU A 232 8.06 -5.95 -7.66
CA LEU A 232 8.69 -5.28 -8.79
C LEU A 232 10.21 -5.54 -8.86
N GLY A 233 10.82 -6.13 -7.81
CA GLY A 233 12.26 -6.44 -7.79
C GLY A 233 13.17 -5.22 -7.78
N VAL A 234 12.77 -4.11 -7.14
CA VAL A 234 13.53 -2.85 -7.19
C VAL A 234 14.67 -2.77 -6.17
N ALA A 235 14.73 -3.71 -5.22
CA ALA A 235 15.82 -3.72 -4.24
C ALA A 235 17.12 -4.24 -4.88
N PRO A 236 18.30 -3.73 -4.50
CA PRO A 236 19.57 -4.23 -5.01
C PRO A 236 19.70 -5.74 -4.83
N GLY A 237 20.08 -6.44 -5.90
CA GLY A 237 20.24 -7.89 -5.91
C GLY A 237 18.93 -8.70 -5.93
N SER A 238 17.76 -8.05 -5.92
CA SER A 238 16.47 -8.73 -6.03
C SER A 238 16.01 -8.88 -7.48
N GLN A 239 15.25 -9.94 -7.75
CA GLN A 239 14.56 -10.19 -9.02
C GLN A 239 13.05 -9.94 -8.86
N PRO A 240 12.36 -9.40 -9.88
CA PRO A 240 10.92 -9.24 -9.82
C PRO A 240 10.20 -10.58 -9.73
N ASP A 241 8.98 -10.58 -9.18
CA ASP A 241 8.18 -11.79 -9.00
C ASP A 241 7.91 -12.51 -10.34
N ILE A 242 7.96 -13.84 -10.31
CA ILE A 242 7.72 -14.67 -11.50
C ILE A 242 6.29 -14.48 -12.04
N HIS A 243 5.30 -14.20 -11.19
CA HIS A 243 3.92 -13.97 -11.62
C HIS A 243 3.79 -12.62 -12.35
N LEU A 244 4.52 -11.60 -11.90
CA LEU A 244 4.62 -10.34 -12.63
C LEU A 244 5.27 -10.58 -14.00
N THR A 245 6.47 -11.14 -14.02
CA THR A 245 7.30 -11.18 -15.24
C THR A 245 6.90 -12.22 -16.28
N LYS A 246 6.26 -13.32 -15.86
CA LYS A 246 5.84 -14.42 -16.76
C LYS A 246 4.36 -14.47 -17.03
N LYS A 247 3.53 -13.83 -16.21
CA LYS A 247 2.07 -13.82 -16.38
C LYS A 247 1.47 -12.42 -16.50
N GLY A 248 2.25 -11.35 -16.29
CA GLY A 248 1.75 -9.98 -16.32
C GLY A 248 0.74 -9.71 -15.21
N PHE A 249 0.84 -10.44 -14.09
CA PHE A 249 -0.09 -10.27 -12.99
C PHE A 249 0.13 -8.93 -12.28
N ASP A 250 -0.97 -8.33 -11.86
CA ASP A 250 -1.00 -7.23 -10.92
C ASP A 250 -1.48 -7.72 -9.53
N CYS A 251 -1.55 -6.82 -8.56
CA CYS A 251 -2.02 -7.17 -7.21
C CYS A 251 -3.41 -7.84 -7.25
N MET A 252 -4.33 -7.32 -8.07
CA MET A 252 -5.72 -7.79 -8.15
C MET A 252 -5.87 -9.15 -8.86
N SER A 253 -4.81 -9.63 -9.52
CA SER A 253 -4.76 -10.96 -10.12
C SER A 253 -4.73 -12.06 -9.06
N CYS A 254 -4.25 -11.73 -7.84
CA CYS A 254 -4.27 -12.62 -6.68
C CYS A 254 -5.24 -12.12 -5.60
N HIS A 255 -5.28 -10.81 -5.35
CA HIS A 255 -6.13 -10.19 -4.34
C HIS A 255 -7.52 -9.85 -4.90
N THR A 256 -8.54 -10.55 -4.41
CA THR A 256 -9.91 -10.34 -4.93
C THR A 256 -10.53 -9.07 -4.36
N LYS A 257 -11.51 -8.49 -5.07
CA LYS A 257 -12.32 -7.37 -4.57
C LYS A 257 -12.89 -7.65 -3.18
N ASN A 258 -13.40 -8.87 -2.97
CA ASN A 258 -14.00 -9.30 -1.72
C ASN A 258 -12.99 -9.34 -0.56
N GLU A 259 -11.76 -9.77 -0.83
CA GLU A 259 -10.69 -9.77 0.17
C GLU A 259 -10.26 -8.35 0.54
N ILE A 260 -10.12 -7.46 -0.46
CA ILE A 260 -9.71 -6.07 -0.23
C ILE A 260 -10.76 -5.28 0.54
N HIS A 261 -12.04 -5.36 0.14
CA HIS A 261 -13.16 -4.71 0.82
C HIS A 261 -13.53 -5.41 2.14
N GLY A 262 -13.14 -6.66 2.32
CA GLY A 262 -13.53 -7.47 3.48
C GLY A 262 -14.94 -8.05 3.39
N ASP A 263 -15.42 -8.53 4.51
CA ASP A 263 -16.68 -9.26 4.66
C ASP A 263 -17.55 -8.68 5.80
N GLY A 264 -17.21 -7.49 6.31
CA GLY A 264 -17.87 -6.86 7.46
C GLY A 264 -17.45 -7.42 8.82
N ASN A 265 -16.65 -8.49 8.86
CA ASN A 265 -16.12 -9.05 10.11
C ASN A 265 -14.82 -8.37 10.53
N LYS A 266 -14.64 -8.24 11.84
CA LYS A 266 -13.38 -7.81 12.42
C LYS A 266 -12.42 -8.98 12.51
N TYR A 267 -11.19 -8.76 12.07
CA TYR A 267 -10.09 -9.71 12.24
C TYR A 267 -8.90 -9.05 12.95
N GLU A 268 -8.43 -9.67 14.03
CA GLU A 268 -7.28 -9.18 14.81
C GLU A 268 -5.96 -9.22 14.03
N THR A 269 -5.87 -10.06 12.99
CA THR A 269 -4.73 -10.08 12.07
C THR A 269 -5.20 -10.44 10.66
N ARG A 270 -4.47 -9.96 9.64
CA ARG A 270 -4.74 -10.32 8.24
C ARG A 270 -4.68 -11.82 7.95
N PHE A 271 -4.00 -12.61 8.78
CA PHE A 271 -3.85 -14.05 8.55
C PHE A 271 -5.14 -14.83 8.86
N HIS A 272 -6.07 -14.24 9.61
CA HIS A 272 -7.39 -14.80 9.90
C HIS A 272 -8.43 -14.50 8.82
N VAL A 273 -8.13 -13.58 7.90
CA VAL A 273 -9.03 -13.28 6.77
C VAL A 273 -9.10 -14.53 5.88
N LYS A 274 -10.32 -15.05 5.69
CA LYS A 274 -10.56 -16.34 5.03
C LYS A 274 -10.25 -16.30 3.53
N ASP A 275 -10.56 -15.17 2.89
CA ASP A 275 -10.45 -14.95 1.45
C ASP A 275 -9.02 -14.55 1.01
N MET A 276 -8.04 -14.61 1.92
CA MET A 276 -6.64 -14.35 1.62
C MET A 276 -6.14 -15.28 0.50
N PRO A 277 -5.39 -14.76 -0.48
CA PRO A 277 -4.86 -15.57 -1.58
C PRO A 277 -3.92 -16.67 -1.07
N LYS A 278 -4.03 -17.85 -1.66
CA LYS A 278 -3.17 -19.00 -1.39
C LYS A 278 -2.51 -19.46 -2.68
N CYS A 279 -1.27 -19.93 -2.57
CA CYS A 279 -0.58 -20.53 -3.71
C CYS A 279 -1.38 -21.69 -4.32
N THR A 280 -2.09 -22.45 -3.46
CA THR A 280 -2.93 -23.58 -3.84
C THR A 280 -4.21 -23.20 -4.56
N ASP A 281 -4.56 -21.91 -4.66
CA ASP A 281 -5.72 -21.48 -5.44
C ASP A 281 -5.47 -21.70 -6.94
N CYS A 282 -4.22 -21.49 -7.39
CA CYS A 282 -3.79 -21.73 -8.78
C CYS A 282 -2.90 -22.99 -8.93
N HIS A 283 -2.08 -23.33 -7.94
CA HIS A 283 -1.16 -24.47 -8.00
C HIS A 283 -1.78 -25.70 -7.33
N LYS A 284 -2.40 -26.57 -8.13
CA LYS A 284 -3.00 -27.83 -7.66
C LYS A 284 -1.97 -28.97 -7.67
N ASP A 285 -2.22 -29.98 -6.85
CA ASP A 285 -1.46 -31.25 -6.80
C ASP A 285 0.07 -31.11 -6.60
N VAL A 286 0.49 -30.03 -5.94
CA VAL A 286 1.92 -29.72 -5.77
C VAL A 286 2.68 -30.77 -4.97
N ALA A 287 2.02 -31.44 -4.00
CA ALA A 287 2.66 -32.37 -3.08
C ALA A 287 3.40 -33.53 -3.77
N LYS A 288 2.99 -33.93 -4.98
CA LYS A 288 3.63 -35.02 -5.73
C LYS A 288 4.44 -34.54 -6.93
N SER A 289 4.56 -33.23 -7.14
CA SER A 289 5.16 -32.69 -8.36
C SER A 289 6.69 -32.82 -8.43
N ASN A 290 7.37 -32.94 -7.28
CA ASN A 290 8.79 -33.27 -7.20
C ASN A 290 9.15 -33.70 -5.76
N ILE A 291 10.41 -34.12 -5.56
CA ILE A 291 10.91 -34.60 -4.27
C ILE A 291 10.84 -33.53 -3.15
N TYR A 292 11.10 -32.26 -3.45
CA TYR A 292 11.03 -31.19 -2.44
C TYR A 292 9.61 -31.04 -1.89
N HIS A 293 8.62 -31.00 -2.80
CA HIS A 293 7.23 -30.89 -2.39
C HIS A 293 6.74 -32.13 -1.65
N GLY A 294 7.14 -33.33 -2.09
CA GLY A 294 6.81 -34.59 -1.40
C GLY A 294 7.32 -34.63 0.04
N MET A 295 8.44 -33.96 0.32
CA MET A 295 9.05 -33.94 1.64
C MET A 295 8.57 -32.79 2.53
N HIS A 296 8.13 -31.67 1.97
CA HIS A 296 7.97 -30.42 2.73
C HIS A 296 6.64 -29.68 2.57
N ALA A 297 5.78 -30.05 1.61
CA ALA A 297 4.56 -29.29 1.34
C ALA A 297 3.60 -29.18 2.54
N ALA A 298 3.66 -30.13 3.49
CA ALA A 298 2.89 -30.10 4.72
C ALA A 298 3.57 -29.33 5.88
N ASP A 299 4.90 -29.26 5.89
CA ASP A 299 5.66 -28.75 7.05
C ASP A 299 6.12 -27.30 6.91
N LEU A 300 6.30 -26.84 5.67
CA LEU A 300 6.87 -25.54 5.33
C LEU A 300 5.91 -24.71 4.49
N THR A 301 5.95 -23.38 4.70
CA THR A 301 5.26 -22.46 3.79
C THR A 301 5.94 -22.47 2.43
N CYS A 302 5.17 -22.28 1.34
CA CYS A 302 5.71 -22.19 -0.03
C CYS A 302 6.80 -21.10 -0.16
N TYR A 303 6.65 -20.02 0.62
CA TYR A 303 7.63 -18.93 0.68
C TYR A 303 9.02 -19.41 1.09
N THR A 304 9.13 -20.44 1.93
CA THR A 304 10.41 -20.99 2.41
C THR A 304 11.30 -21.50 1.27
N CYS A 305 10.71 -21.98 0.18
CA CYS A 305 11.46 -22.45 -0.99
C CYS A 305 11.49 -21.41 -2.11
N HIS A 306 10.38 -20.69 -2.29
CA HIS A 306 10.17 -19.83 -3.46
C HIS A 306 10.48 -18.36 -3.23
N SER A 307 10.81 -17.94 -2.01
CA SER A 307 11.30 -16.58 -1.75
C SER A 307 12.82 -16.53 -1.92
N GLN A 308 13.29 -15.45 -2.54
CA GLN A 308 14.70 -15.02 -2.50
C GLN A 308 14.96 -14.18 -1.25
N ASP A 309 16.20 -13.72 -1.04
CA ASP A 309 16.50 -12.76 0.02
C ASP A 309 15.59 -11.53 -0.11
N TYR A 310 15.08 -11.03 1.01
CA TYR A 310 14.09 -9.97 1.01
C TYR A 310 14.43 -8.88 2.01
N ASN A 311 13.79 -7.73 1.79
CA ASN A 311 14.03 -6.55 2.59
C ASN A 311 13.69 -6.75 4.08
N ASN A 312 14.62 -6.49 4.96
CA ASN A 312 14.46 -6.47 6.40
C ASN A 312 14.92 -5.13 6.93
N CYS A 313 14.38 -4.74 8.08
CA CYS A 313 14.71 -3.53 8.82
C CYS A 313 14.20 -3.72 10.25
N GLY A 314 14.58 -2.85 11.17
CA GLY A 314 14.06 -2.94 12.53
C GLY A 314 14.36 -1.75 13.40
N SER A 315 13.85 -1.81 14.63
CA SER A 315 14.09 -0.79 15.65
C SER A 315 13.77 0.63 15.15
N CYS A 316 12.56 0.80 14.60
CA CYS A 316 12.02 2.11 14.25
C CYS A 316 11.66 2.85 15.51
N HIS A 317 12.18 4.07 15.62
CA HIS A 317 11.78 4.99 16.65
C HIS A 317 10.91 6.07 16.02
N ILE A 318 9.71 6.24 16.55
CA ILE A 318 8.69 7.08 15.94
C ILE A 318 9.13 8.55 16.07
N GLU A 319 9.08 9.30 14.95
CA GLU A 319 9.53 10.70 14.81
C GLU A 319 11.04 10.99 14.97
N LEU A 320 11.93 9.99 14.93
CA LEU A 320 13.39 10.19 14.85
C LEU A 320 13.94 9.91 13.43
N GLU A 321 15.22 9.58 13.33
CA GLU A 321 15.96 9.20 12.11
C GLU A 321 15.44 7.93 11.39
N GLY A 322 14.24 7.44 11.74
CA GLY A 322 13.63 6.25 11.20
C GLY A 322 14.10 4.95 11.88
N ALA A 323 14.44 3.95 11.07
CA ALA A 323 14.84 2.63 11.55
C ALA A 323 16.33 2.62 11.97
N ARG A 324 16.63 2.39 13.26
CA ARG A 324 18.01 2.25 13.76
C ARG A 324 18.74 1.05 13.16
N ILE A 325 17.99 0.04 12.72
CA ILE A 325 18.52 -1.03 11.88
C ILE A 325 18.10 -0.68 10.44
N PRO A 326 19.04 -0.21 9.60
CA PRO A 326 18.76 0.18 8.23
C PRO A 326 18.19 -0.97 7.40
N SER A 327 17.72 -0.66 6.20
CA SER A 327 17.22 -1.66 5.26
C SER A 327 18.32 -2.59 4.78
N TYR A 328 18.11 -3.91 4.79
CA TYR A 328 19.06 -4.91 4.28
C TYR A 328 18.34 -6.13 3.70
N GLN A 329 18.99 -6.84 2.77
CA GLN A 329 18.47 -8.12 2.29
C GLN A 329 18.81 -9.23 3.27
N SER A 330 17.82 -10.04 3.64
CA SER A 330 18.02 -11.19 4.54
C SER A 330 16.95 -12.24 4.32
N PHE A 331 17.23 -13.42 4.85
CA PHE A 331 16.37 -14.59 4.76
C PHE A 331 16.56 -15.42 6.03
N LYS A 332 15.50 -15.55 6.83
CA LYS A 332 15.53 -16.31 8.07
C LYS A 332 14.35 -17.27 8.16
N ILE A 333 14.67 -18.55 8.36
CA ILE A 333 13.76 -19.64 8.70
C ILE A 333 13.75 -19.78 10.22
N GLY A 334 12.58 -19.70 10.84
CA GLY A 334 12.43 -19.91 12.27
C GLY A 334 11.18 -20.70 12.60
N MET A 335 10.94 -20.89 13.90
CA MET A 335 9.69 -21.49 14.36
C MET A 335 8.54 -20.55 14.04
N ASN A 336 7.44 -21.12 13.56
CA ASN A 336 6.26 -20.36 13.16
C ASN A 336 5.60 -19.69 14.40
N PRO A 337 5.47 -18.35 14.43
CA PRO A 337 4.85 -17.65 15.56
C PRO A 337 3.32 -17.64 15.55
N ILE A 338 2.67 -18.16 14.51
CA ILE A 338 1.20 -18.11 14.32
C ILE A 338 0.61 -19.51 14.05
N LYS A 339 1.04 -20.51 14.82
CA LYS A 339 0.61 -21.91 14.64
C LYS A 339 -0.90 -22.11 14.76
N ASP A 340 -1.56 -21.26 15.53
CA ASP A 340 -3.02 -21.20 15.68
C ASP A 340 -3.73 -20.86 14.36
N VAL A 341 -3.07 -20.15 13.45
CA VAL A 341 -3.66 -19.66 12.19
C VAL A 341 -3.09 -20.36 10.95
N ARG A 342 -1.84 -20.83 11.04
CA ARG A 342 -1.11 -21.49 9.97
C ARG A 342 -0.34 -22.65 10.59
N ASP A 343 -0.80 -23.87 10.37
CA ASP A 343 -0.23 -25.06 11.00
C ASP A 343 1.02 -25.57 10.26
N TYR A 344 2.07 -24.76 10.26
CA TYR A 344 3.40 -25.13 9.77
C TYR A 344 4.39 -25.17 10.92
N LYS A 345 5.36 -26.08 10.85
CA LYS A 345 6.41 -26.19 11.88
C LYS A 345 7.37 -25.00 11.83
N LEU A 346 7.88 -24.71 10.64
CA LEU A 346 8.81 -23.61 10.37
C LEU A 346 8.20 -22.64 9.36
N ALA A 347 8.63 -21.39 9.43
CA ALA A 347 8.21 -20.34 8.51
C ALA A 347 9.35 -19.36 8.23
N LEU A 348 9.22 -18.61 7.14
CA LEU A 348 10.02 -17.42 6.94
C LEU A 348 9.60 -16.31 7.89
N LEU A 349 10.61 -15.67 8.48
CA LEU A 349 10.43 -14.61 9.45
C LEU A 349 11.09 -13.31 8.99
N ARG A 350 10.35 -12.20 9.15
CA ARG A 350 10.83 -10.85 8.87
C ARG A 350 10.97 -10.06 10.15
N ARG A 351 12.11 -9.36 10.28
CA ARG A 351 12.35 -8.45 11.39
C ARG A 351 11.39 -7.25 11.35
N THR A 352 10.89 -6.85 12.51
CA THR A 352 9.87 -5.81 12.68
C THR A 352 10.46 -4.47 13.05
N LEU A 353 9.71 -3.42 12.76
CA LEU A 353 10.07 -2.03 13.03
C LEU A 353 9.96 -1.63 14.52
N MET A 354 9.69 -2.52 15.46
CA MET A 354 9.41 -2.10 16.84
C MET A 354 10.57 -2.45 17.78
N ALA A 355 10.92 -1.52 18.67
CA ALA A 355 11.88 -1.65 19.76
C ALA A 355 11.21 -1.32 21.11
N PRO A 356 11.82 -1.67 22.25
CA PRO A 356 11.25 -1.40 23.56
C PRO A 356 10.94 0.09 23.79
N ASP A 357 11.79 0.96 23.26
CA ASP A 357 11.77 2.41 23.40
C ASP A 357 11.07 3.16 22.25
N SER A 358 10.43 2.46 21.29
CA SER A 358 9.85 3.09 20.08
C SER A 358 8.89 4.25 20.34
N TRP A 359 8.32 4.35 21.54
CA TRP A 359 7.35 5.37 21.96
C TRP A 359 7.91 6.36 22.99
N SER A 360 9.22 6.42 23.18
CA SER A 360 9.83 7.27 24.23
C SER A 360 9.49 8.76 24.07
N ASN A 361 9.46 9.26 22.82
CA ASN A 361 9.06 10.64 22.47
C ASN A 361 7.58 10.94 22.76
N PHE A 362 6.76 9.91 23.00
CA PHE A 362 5.35 10.01 23.33
C PHE A 362 5.09 9.72 24.82
N GLY A 363 6.13 9.80 25.65
CA GLY A 363 6.03 9.63 27.10
C GLY A 363 6.08 8.18 27.57
N VAL A 364 6.48 7.23 26.71
CA VAL A 364 6.60 5.81 27.06
C VAL A 364 8.04 5.34 26.82
N PRO A 365 8.94 5.53 27.81
CA PRO A 365 10.37 5.22 27.65
C PRO A 365 10.63 3.75 27.29
N VAL A 366 9.83 2.85 27.84
CA VAL A 366 9.88 1.40 27.57
C VAL A 366 8.45 0.87 27.53
N LEU A 367 8.13 0.12 26.48
CA LEU A 367 6.88 -0.62 26.36
C LEU A 367 6.82 -1.74 27.42
N PRO A 368 5.85 -1.70 28.36
CA PRO A 368 5.85 -2.62 29.50
C PRO A 368 5.59 -4.08 29.12
N ASN A 369 4.95 -4.32 27.97
CA ASN A 369 4.63 -5.65 27.48
C ASN A 369 5.23 -5.90 26.09
N PHE A 370 6.45 -5.39 25.87
CA PHE A 370 7.16 -5.48 24.59
C PHE A 370 7.23 -6.92 24.04
N ASP A 371 7.53 -7.87 24.92
CA ASP A 371 7.75 -9.29 24.60
C ASP A 371 6.48 -10.06 24.23
N ALA A 372 5.29 -9.44 24.32
CA ALA A 372 4.03 -10.07 23.92
C ALA A 372 3.99 -10.51 22.44
N PHE A 373 4.83 -9.90 21.59
CA PHE A 373 5.02 -10.34 20.21
C PHE A 373 6.50 -10.41 19.85
N PRO A 374 6.91 -11.39 19.02
CA PRO A 374 8.27 -11.46 18.52
C PRO A 374 8.62 -10.24 17.67
N THR A 375 9.92 -9.93 17.59
CA THR A 375 10.44 -8.94 16.63
C THR A 375 10.77 -9.58 15.29
N TYR A 376 10.72 -10.91 15.18
CA TYR A 376 10.72 -11.68 13.93
C TYR A 376 9.34 -12.30 13.69
N ASN A 377 8.53 -11.65 12.84
CA ASN A 377 7.17 -12.11 12.54
C ASN A 377 7.14 -13.08 11.36
N PHE A 378 6.12 -13.95 11.33
CA PHE A 378 5.71 -14.64 10.11
C PHE A 378 5.56 -13.67 8.93
N THR A 379 6.17 -14.00 7.79
CA THR A 379 6.13 -13.16 6.59
C THR A 379 5.64 -13.93 5.37
N THR A 380 5.05 -13.17 4.45
CA THR A 380 4.60 -13.62 3.12
C THR A 380 5.26 -12.74 2.06
N PRO A 381 6.56 -12.93 1.76
CA PRO A 381 7.28 -12.11 0.80
C PRO A 381 6.63 -12.17 -0.59
N HIS A 382 6.51 -11.02 -1.25
CA HIS A 382 5.96 -10.90 -2.61
C HIS A 382 7.11 -10.89 -3.62
N ASN A 383 7.97 -11.90 -3.62
CA ASN A 383 9.18 -11.93 -4.47
C ASN A 383 9.43 -13.33 -5.02
N ILE A 384 8.34 -14.03 -5.34
CA ILE A 384 8.31 -15.45 -5.67
C ILE A 384 9.12 -15.72 -6.92
N GLN A 385 10.01 -16.71 -6.82
CA GLN A 385 10.79 -17.24 -7.93
C GLN A 385 10.45 -18.72 -8.13
N ARG A 386 10.49 -19.17 -9.39
CA ARG A 386 10.36 -20.61 -9.69
C ARG A 386 11.50 -21.40 -9.05
N TRP A 387 12.72 -20.87 -9.16
CA TRP A 387 13.93 -21.45 -8.61
C TRP A 387 14.69 -20.38 -7.83
N THR A 388 15.12 -20.70 -6.62
CA THR A 388 15.94 -19.83 -5.76
C THR A 388 17.32 -20.44 -5.57
N SER A 389 18.24 -19.69 -4.95
CA SER A 389 19.52 -20.25 -4.50
C SER A 389 19.36 -21.41 -3.51
N ARG A 390 18.22 -21.53 -2.81
CA ARG A 390 17.94 -22.61 -1.86
C ARG A 390 17.43 -23.88 -2.53
N THR A 391 16.81 -23.77 -3.69
CA THR A 391 16.20 -24.91 -4.40
C THR A 391 17.01 -25.38 -5.61
N LYS A 392 17.93 -24.55 -6.11
CA LYS A 392 18.77 -24.88 -7.26
C LYS A 392 20.13 -25.36 -6.77
N THR A 393 20.35 -26.67 -6.82
CA THR A 393 21.60 -27.33 -6.45
C THR A 393 22.47 -27.59 -7.69
N GLU A 394 23.77 -27.76 -7.50
CA GLU A 394 24.67 -28.18 -8.59
C GLU A 394 24.32 -29.60 -9.06
N SER A 395 24.71 -29.93 -10.30
CA SER A 395 24.47 -31.26 -10.86
C SER A 395 25.11 -32.35 -9.98
N GLY A 396 24.33 -33.37 -9.65
CA GLY A 396 24.77 -34.48 -8.78
C GLY A 396 24.74 -34.19 -7.28
N LYS A 397 24.45 -32.97 -6.84
CA LYS A 397 24.25 -32.64 -5.41
C LYS A 397 22.86 -33.05 -4.93
N ALA A 398 22.77 -33.40 -3.65
CA ALA A 398 21.50 -33.75 -3.02
C ALA A 398 20.56 -32.54 -2.93
N CYS A 399 19.24 -32.79 -2.94
CA CYS A 399 18.22 -31.74 -2.89
C CYS A 399 18.33 -30.84 -1.64
N TYR A 400 18.83 -31.38 -0.52
CA TYR A 400 18.97 -30.62 0.71
C TYR A 400 20.20 -29.71 0.77
N ASP A 401 21.10 -29.80 -0.24
CA ASP A 401 22.44 -29.24 -0.18
C ASP A 401 22.43 -27.72 0.05
N ASN A 402 21.48 -26.98 -0.53
CA ASN A 402 21.45 -25.51 -0.42
C ASN A 402 20.50 -24.96 0.65
N CYS A 403 19.90 -25.82 1.48
CA CYS A 403 18.91 -25.39 2.48
C CYS A 403 19.13 -26.00 3.86
N HIS A 404 19.39 -27.31 3.95
CA HIS A 404 19.63 -27.95 5.25
C HIS A 404 20.99 -27.56 5.79
N ILE A 405 21.11 -27.52 7.11
CA ILE A 405 22.41 -27.28 7.75
C ILE A 405 23.29 -28.52 7.52
N VAL A 406 24.49 -28.29 7.00
CA VAL A 406 25.49 -29.32 6.73
C VAL A 406 26.75 -29.01 7.53
N LYS A 407 27.20 -29.95 8.34
CA LYS A 407 28.45 -29.84 9.09
C LYS A 407 29.64 -30.06 8.17
N GLU A 408 30.58 -29.12 8.14
CA GLU A 408 31.79 -29.12 7.34
C GLU A 408 33.00 -28.85 8.25
N GLY A 409 33.60 -29.93 8.77
CA GLY A 409 34.62 -29.85 9.81
C GLY A 409 34.06 -29.18 11.07
N ASP A 410 34.67 -28.04 11.45
CA ASP A 410 34.27 -27.20 12.58
C ASP A 410 33.27 -26.11 12.21
N THR A 411 32.82 -26.06 10.95
CA THR A 411 31.88 -25.05 10.45
C THR A 411 30.55 -25.68 10.04
N PHE A 412 29.53 -24.84 9.86
CA PHE A 412 28.20 -25.27 9.42
C PHE A 412 27.77 -24.43 8.22
N ARG A 413 27.57 -25.08 7.08
CA ARG A 413 26.99 -24.44 5.90
C ARG A 413 25.48 -24.32 6.07
N ASN A 414 24.90 -23.28 5.46
CA ASN A 414 23.47 -22.92 5.52
C ASN A 414 22.94 -22.54 6.92
N ILE A 415 23.77 -22.54 7.97
CA ILE A 415 23.35 -22.15 9.33
C ILE A 415 22.78 -20.73 9.37
N GLN A 416 23.29 -19.84 8.52
CA GLN A 416 22.85 -18.45 8.40
C GLN A 416 21.40 -18.32 7.90
N LEU A 417 20.84 -19.35 7.26
CA LEU A 417 19.45 -19.35 6.78
C LEU A 417 18.45 -19.47 7.92
N TYR A 418 18.86 -19.93 9.10
CA TYR A 418 17.98 -20.16 10.23
C TYR A 418 18.17 -19.07 11.29
N LEU A 419 17.13 -18.83 12.08
CA LEU A 419 17.14 -17.84 13.16
C LEU A 419 17.55 -18.52 14.47
N PHE A 420 18.77 -18.26 14.93
CA PHE A 420 19.28 -18.72 16.22
C PHE A 420 19.26 -17.61 17.28
N LYS A 421 19.30 -17.95 18.57
CA LYS A 421 19.42 -16.97 19.67
C LYS A 421 20.63 -16.05 19.49
N LYS A 422 21.74 -16.56 18.94
CA LYS A 422 22.95 -15.76 18.64
C LYS A 422 22.76 -14.67 17.57
N ASP A 423 21.71 -14.76 16.75
CA ASP A 423 21.41 -13.77 15.72
C ASP A 423 20.65 -12.56 16.30
N LEU A 424 20.19 -12.65 17.55
CA LEU A 424 19.32 -11.66 18.18
C LEU A 424 20.12 -10.62 18.96
N LEU A 425 19.62 -9.38 18.99
CA LEU A 425 20.13 -8.37 19.90
C LEU A 425 19.70 -8.69 21.35
N PRO A 426 20.40 -8.17 22.38
CA PRO A 426 20.08 -8.45 23.78
C PRO A 426 18.60 -8.20 24.14
N TRP A 427 18.02 -7.10 23.64
CA TRP A 427 16.62 -6.75 23.89
C TRP A 427 15.60 -7.57 23.08
N GLU A 428 16.05 -8.38 22.10
CA GLU A 428 15.19 -9.25 21.30
C GLU A 428 15.08 -10.67 21.85
N LEU A 429 15.97 -11.05 22.78
CA LEU A 429 16.09 -12.44 23.24
C LEU A 429 14.78 -12.99 23.80
N ILE A 430 14.13 -12.25 24.70
CA ILE A 430 12.89 -12.69 25.37
C ILE A 430 11.74 -12.76 24.36
N ALA A 431 11.48 -11.65 23.64
CA ALA A 431 10.44 -11.58 22.61
C ALA A 431 10.53 -12.70 21.56
N ASN A 432 11.73 -13.17 21.22
CA ASN A 432 11.94 -14.11 20.12
C ASN A 432 12.32 -15.54 20.53
N GLU A 433 12.42 -15.86 21.82
CA GLU A 433 12.79 -17.21 22.28
C GLU A 433 11.93 -18.32 21.64
N LYS A 434 10.63 -18.04 21.47
CA LYS A 434 9.69 -19.00 20.87
C LYS A 434 9.92 -19.20 19.38
N VAL A 435 10.49 -18.21 18.67
CA VAL A 435 10.68 -18.23 17.21
C VAL A 435 12.07 -18.67 16.77
N THR A 436 13.06 -18.72 17.66
CA THR A 436 14.39 -19.26 17.31
C THR A 436 14.39 -20.79 17.22
N VAL A 437 15.37 -21.34 16.50
CA VAL A 437 15.47 -22.77 16.19
C VAL A 437 16.36 -23.57 17.14
N ASP A 438 17.00 -22.92 18.12
CA ASP A 438 17.90 -23.53 19.08
C ASP A 438 17.26 -24.74 19.77
N GLY A 439 17.91 -25.91 19.68
CA GLY A 439 17.39 -27.18 20.23
C GLY A 439 16.14 -27.75 19.53
N LYS A 440 15.68 -27.16 18.42
CA LYS A 440 14.42 -27.54 17.73
C LYS A 440 14.63 -28.11 16.32
N LEU A 441 15.87 -28.10 15.83
CA LEU A 441 16.27 -28.68 14.54
C LEU A 441 16.58 -30.18 14.65
N PRO A 442 16.57 -30.93 13.53
CA PRO A 442 16.90 -32.35 13.57
C PRO A 442 18.28 -32.62 14.15
N SER A 443 18.38 -33.52 15.13
CA SER A 443 19.65 -33.90 15.78
C SER A 443 20.71 -34.40 14.80
N LYS A 444 20.28 -35.05 13.72
CA LYS A 444 21.15 -35.50 12.61
C LYS A 444 21.93 -34.39 11.89
N TRP A 445 21.61 -33.11 12.13
CA TRP A 445 22.38 -31.97 11.59
C TRP A 445 23.64 -31.65 12.43
N GLY A 446 23.81 -32.29 13.58
CA GLY A 446 25.05 -32.22 14.38
C GLY A 446 25.28 -30.88 15.06
N LEU A 447 24.19 -30.19 15.42
CA LEU A 447 24.16 -28.88 16.09
C LEU A 447 24.10 -29.00 17.61
#